data_AF-A0A1P8XDB0-F1
#
_entry.id   AF-A0A1P8XDB0-F1
#
_cell.length_a   1.000
_cell.length_b   1.000
_cell.length_c   1.000
_cell.angle_alpha   90.00
_cell.angle_beta   90.00
_cell.angle_gamma   90.00
#
_symmetry.space_group_name_H-M   'P 1'
#
loop_
_entity.id
_entity.type
_entity.pdbx_description
1 polymer ?
#
loop_
_entity_poly.entity_id
_entity_poly.type
_entity_poly.pdbx_seq_one_letter_code
_entity_poly.pdbx_strand_id
1 'polypeptide(L)'
;MADDGWARTTTRRILAVAGAHAPDVNYYFGSKEGLMHEAAVRVTRRWAQGPLRHASEPTDADARTRLTDVLGRFLDSLQEDKSDTVAAVEVFAQAERSDALRAEMRTIYEDLRVEVGRSVGDGPESRAAATVLIALFDGLAVQSLFDPDGVPSAAELVNALTKLAQAAA
;
A
#
# COMPACT_ATOMS: atom_id res chain seq x y z
N MET A 1 14.86 5.59 -1.80
CA MET A 1 13.61 5.75 -2.58
C MET A 1 12.78 6.91 -2.04
N ALA A 2 12.37 6.91 -0.78
CA ALA A 2 11.64 8.04 -0.19
C ALA A 2 12.36 9.39 -0.33
N ASP A 3 13.65 9.46 0.05
CA ASP A 3 14.41 10.72 0.04
C ASP A 3 14.83 11.16 -1.38
N ASP A 4 15.42 10.23 -2.12
CA ASP A 4 16.10 10.55 -3.38
C ASP A 4 15.24 10.22 -4.62
N GLY A 5 14.12 9.51 -4.48
CA GLY A 5 13.36 8.94 -5.60
C GLY A 5 14.02 7.68 -6.18
N TRP A 6 13.27 6.89 -6.96
CA TRP A 6 13.78 5.65 -7.56
C TRP A 6 15.03 5.90 -8.42
N ALA A 7 14.93 6.87 -9.34
CA ALA A 7 15.95 7.13 -10.35
C ALA A 7 17.28 7.65 -9.77
N ARG A 8 17.26 8.46 -8.70
CA ARG A 8 18.49 9.03 -8.11
C ARG A 8 19.06 8.18 -6.98
N THR A 9 18.39 7.10 -6.57
CA THR A 9 18.94 6.18 -5.58
C THR A 9 20.16 5.44 -6.19
N THR A 10 21.34 5.63 -5.62
CA THR A 10 22.60 4.99 -6.09
C THR A 10 23.11 3.96 -5.08
N THR A 11 23.84 2.94 -5.55
CA THR A 11 24.44 1.92 -4.67
C THR A 11 25.30 2.54 -3.58
N ARG A 12 26.13 3.52 -3.93
CA ARG A 12 26.96 4.28 -2.96
C ARG A 12 26.12 4.91 -1.85
N ARG A 13 24.97 5.50 -2.20
CA ARG A 13 24.06 6.12 -1.24
C ARG A 13 23.40 5.08 -0.35
N ILE A 14 22.92 3.97 -0.93
CA ILE A 14 22.30 2.87 -0.17
C ILE A 14 23.30 2.32 0.85
N LEU A 15 24.54 2.04 0.44
CA LEU A 15 25.60 1.55 1.32
C LEU A 15 25.91 2.54 2.45
N ALA A 16 25.99 3.84 2.13
CA ALA A 16 26.25 4.89 3.11
C ALA A 16 25.14 5.01 4.16
N VAL A 17 23.87 4.82 3.77
CA VAL A 17 22.72 4.86 4.69
C VAL A 17 22.59 3.55 5.48
N ALA A 18 22.81 2.40 4.85
CA ALA A 18 22.66 1.08 5.46
C ALA A 18 23.87 0.66 6.30
N GLY A 19 24.99 1.39 6.25
CA GLY A 19 26.25 0.99 6.88
C GLY A 19 26.84 -0.31 6.29
N ALA A 20 26.46 -0.66 5.06
CA ALA A 20 26.86 -1.90 4.39
C ALA A 20 28.09 -1.70 3.49
N HIS A 21 28.76 -2.80 3.10
CA HIS A 21 29.88 -2.76 2.18
C HIS A 21 29.48 -3.13 0.75
N ALA A 22 30.11 -2.51 -0.26
CA ALA A 22 29.78 -2.72 -1.67
C ALA A 22 29.80 -4.19 -2.15
N PRO A 23 30.73 -5.06 -1.68
CA PRO A 23 30.72 -6.47 -2.02
C PRO A 23 29.43 -7.19 -1.59
N ASP A 24 28.82 -6.79 -0.47
CA ASP A 24 27.60 -7.41 0.06
C ASP A 24 26.43 -7.21 -0.90
N VAL A 25 26.34 -6.03 -1.53
CA VAL A 25 25.27 -5.75 -2.49
C VAL A 25 25.35 -6.66 -3.72
N ASN A 26 26.56 -6.84 -4.25
CA ASN A 26 26.76 -7.74 -5.39
C ASN A 26 26.53 -9.21 -4.99
N TYR A 27 26.92 -9.61 -3.78
CA TYR A 27 26.73 -10.98 -3.30
C TYR A 27 25.24 -11.32 -3.10
N TYR A 28 24.47 -10.47 -2.43
CA TYR A 28 23.07 -10.75 -2.08
C TYR A 28 22.06 -10.40 -3.17
N PHE A 29 22.33 -9.35 -3.95
CA PHE A 29 21.34 -8.80 -4.88
C PHE A 29 21.80 -8.83 -6.34
N GLY A 30 23.05 -9.22 -6.60
CA GLY A 30 23.67 -9.30 -7.93
C GLY A 30 23.94 -7.95 -8.59
N SER A 31 23.07 -6.95 -8.39
CA SER A 31 23.18 -5.62 -8.96
C SER A 31 22.39 -4.57 -8.18
N LYS A 32 22.64 -3.29 -8.48
CA LYS A 32 21.79 -2.17 -8.03
C LYS A 32 20.32 -2.39 -8.39
N GLU A 33 20.04 -2.80 -9.62
CA GLU A 33 18.65 -2.99 -10.07
C GLU A 33 17.97 -4.14 -9.34
N GLY A 34 18.71 -5.23 -9.05
CA GLY A 34 18.21 -6.33 -8.21
C GLY A 34 17.89 -5.85 -6.79
N LEU A 35 18.76 -5.05 -6.19
CA LEU A 35 18.51 -4.45 -4.87
C LEU A 35 17.30 -3.50 -4.88
N MET A 36 17.19 -2.65 -5.91
CA MET A 36 16.05 -1.74 -6.05
C MET A 36 14.74 -2.50 -6.25
N HIS A 37 14.76 -3.57 -7.04
CA HIS A 37 13.61 -4.46 -7.21
C HIS A 37 13.16 -5.07 -5.88
N GLU A 38 14.08 -5.66 -5.11
CA GLU A 38 13.76 -6.24 -3.79
C GLU A 38 13.22 -5.18 -2.81
N ALA A 39 13.81 -3.98 -2.83
CA ALA A 39 13.33 -2.87 -2.02
C ALA A 39 11.91 -2.44 -2.43
N ALA A 40 11.60 -2.42 -3.74
CA ALA A 40 10.27 -2.13 -4.27
C ALA A 40 9.24 -3.13 -3.75
N VAL A 41 9.53 -4.42 -3.91
CA VAL A 41 8.66 -5.51 -3.48
C VAL A 41 8.40 -5.43 -1.98
N ARG A 42 9.43 -5.16 -1.19
CA ARG A 42 9.30 -5.01 0.26
C ARG A 42 8.44 -3.80 0.65
N VAL A 43 8.63 -2.65 0.00
CA VAL A 43 7.81 -1.46 0.23
C VAL A 43 6.34 -1.75 -0.11
N THR A 44 6.07 -2.35 -1.27
CA THR A 44 4.69 -2.69 -1.67
C THR A 44 4.03 -3.69 -0.72
N ARG A 45 4.80 -4.65 -0.18
CA ARG A 45 4.27 -5.58 0.84
C ARG A 45 3.93 -4.86 2.15
N ARG A 46 4.78 -3.95 2.62
CA ARG A 46 4.47 -3.13 3.82
C ARG A 46 3.25 -2.24 3.59
N TRP A 47 3.16 -1.61 2.42
CA TRP A 47 2.00 -0.85 1.97
C TRP A 47 0.71 -1.68 2.06
N ALA A 48 0.70 -2.86 1.43
CA ALA A 48 -0.45 -3.76 1.45
C ALA A 48 -0.78 -4.28 2.85
N GLN A 49 0.18 -4.32 3.77
CA GLN A 49 -0.05 -4.71 5.16
C GLN A 49 -0.68 -3.60 6.01
N GLY A 50 -0.57 -2.32 5.63
CA GLY A 50 -1.11 -1.18 6.39
C GLY A 50 -2.59 -1.36 6.80
N PRO A 51 -3.51 -1.57 5.84
CA PRO A 51 -4.93 -1.83 6.14
C PRO A 51 -5.18 -3.10 6.99
N LEU A 52 -4.24 -4.04 6.96
CA LEU A 52 -4.34 -5.34 7.61
C LEU A 52 -3.59 -5.41 8.94
N ARG A 53 -2.88 -4.34 9.31
CA ARG A 53 -2.07 -4.30 10.52
C ARG A 53 -2.98 -4.55 11.71
N HIS A 54 -2.58 -5.45 12.62
CA HIS A 54 -3.42 -5.83 13.76
C HIS A 54 -4.82 -6.34 13.39
N ALA A 55 -5.04 -6.82 12.16
CA ALA A 55 -6.25 -7.58 11.81
C ALA A 55 -6.33 -8.76 12.79
N SER A 56 -7.23 -8.65 13.75
CA SER A 56 -7.48 -9.71 14.72
C SER A 56 -8.37 -10.76 14.08
N GLU A 57 -8.45 -11.91 14.75
CA GLU A 57 -9.30 -13.07 14.44
C GLU A 57 -10.74 -12.70 14.04
N PRO A 58 -11.48 -13.64 13.41
CA PRO A 58 -12.86 -13.41 12.97
C PRO A 58 -13.68 -12.65 14.00
N THR A 59 -14.18 -11.48 13.60
CA THR A 59 -15.01 -10.62 14.45
C THR A 59 -16.47 -10.77 14.05
N ASP A 60 -17.35 -10.92 15.03
CA ASP A 60 -18.81 -10.88 14.84
C ASP A 60 -19.33 -9.45 14.58
N ALA A 61 -18.43 -8.46 14.49
CA ALA A 61 -18.79 -7.09 14.13
C ALA A 61 -19.47 -7.04 12.76
N ASP A 62 -20.43 -6.13 12.60
CA ASP A 62 -21.10 -5.91 11.32
C ASP A 62 -20.13 -5.38 10.24
N ALA A 63 -20.55 -5.45 8.97
CA ALA A 63 -19.72 -5.05 7.83
C ALA A 63 -19.30 -3.57 7.85
N ARG A 64 -20.14 -2.67 8.41
CA ARG A 64 -19.82 -1.25 8.51
C ARG A 64 -18.74 -1.01 9.54
N THR A 65 -18.81 -1.70 10.68
CA THR A 65 -17.79 -1.65 11.73
C THR A 65 -16.45 -2.17 11.18
N ARG A 66 -16.45 -3.34 10.52
CA ARG A 66 -15.23 -3.90 9.88
C ARG A 66 -14.62 -2.95 8.84
N LEU A 67 -15.45 -2.31 8.02
CA LEU A 67 -14.99 -1.33 7.03
C LEU A 67 -14.38 -0.09 7.70
N THR A 68 -15.00 0.41 8.78
CA THR A 68 -14.48 1.53 9.56
C THR A 68 -13.11 1.20 10.15
N ASP A 69 -12.96 -0.01 10.71
CA ASP A 69 -11.70 -0.46 11.32
C ASP A 69 -10.57 -0.64 10.29
N VAL A 70 -10.89 -1.20 9.11
CA VAL A 70 -9.92 -1.33 8.01
C VAL A 70 -9.46 0.05 7.52
N LEU A 71 -10.39 0.99 7.34
CA LEU A 71 -10.06 2.35 6.94
C LEU A 71 -9.24 3.07 8.00
N GLY A 72 -9.59 2.95 9.28
CA GLY A 72 -8.85 3.55 10.39
C GLY A 72 -7.40 3.10 10.41
N ARG A 73 -7.16 1.78 10.35
CA ARG A 73 -5.81 1.21 10.33
C ARG A 73 -4.99 1.64 9.12
N PHE A 74 -5.63 1.73 7.96
CA PHE A 74 -4.97 2.27 6.77
C PHE A 74 -4.55 3.73 6.99
N LEU A 75 -5.45 4.58 7.48
CA LEU A 75 -5.15 5.99 7.75
C LEU A 75 -4.04 6.17 8.79
N ASP A 76 -4.07 5.39 9.88
CA ASP A 76 -3.01 5.37 10.90
C ASP A 76 -1.66 5.03 10.25
N SER A 77 -1.62 4.05 9.34
CA SER A 77 -0.40 3.67 8.63
C SER A 77 0.16 4.78 7.73
N LEU A 78 -0.69 5.68 7.21
CA LEU A 78 -0.23 6.85 6.45
C LEU A 78 0.47 7.88 7.34
N GLN A 79 -0.02 8.06 8.56
CA GLN A 79 0.53 9.01 9.52
C GLN A 79 1.84 8.51 10.14
N GLU A 80 1.98 7.20 10.35
CA GLU A 80 3.16 6.60 10.93
C GLU A 80 4.41 6.70 10.04
N ASP A 81 4.25 6.50 8.71
CA ASP A 81 5.40 6.42 7.82
C ASP A 81 5.16 7.08 6.45
N LYS A 82 5.32 8.41 6.43
CA LYS A 82 5.29 9.21 5.19
C LYS A 82 6.33 8.74 4.18
N SER A 83 7.47 8.21 4.64
CA SER A 83 8.55 7.78 3.77
C SER A 83 8.18 6.52 2.97
N ASP A 84 7.48 5.59 3.60
CA ASP A 84 6.94 4.40 2.95
C ASP A 84 5.83 4.76 1.94
N THR A 85 4.99 5.75 2.25
CA THR A 85 3.96 6.23 1.32
C THR A 85 4.58 6.82 0.05
N VAL A 86 5.60 7.68 0.18
CA VAL A 86 6.33 8.23 -0.99
C VAL A 86 6.99 7.11 -1.80
N ALA A 87 7.62 6.14 -1.13
CA ALA A 87 8.28 5.03 -1.80
C ALA A 87 7.28 4.14 -2.56
N ALA A 88 6.09 3.88 -2.00
CA ALA A 88 5.04 3.11 -2.66
C ALA A 88 4.56 3.79 -3.95
N VAL A 89 4.32 5.11 -3.92
CA VAL A 89 3.91 5.89 -5.10
C VAL A 89 4.97 5.86 -6.22
N GLU A 90 6.26 5.94 -5.86
CA GLU A 90 7.36 5.78 -6.83
C GLU A 90 7.35 4.38 -7.48
N VAL A 91 7.06 3.33 -6.69
CA VAL A 91 6.99 1.95 -7.18
C VAL A 91 5.85 1.76 -8.18
N PHE A 92 4.70 2.44 -7.99
CA PHE A 92 3.58 2.37 -8.94
C PHE A 92 4.00 2.79 -10.35
N ALA A 93 4.71 3.91 -10.46
CA ALA A 93 5.23 4.38 -11.75
C ALA A 93 6.32 3.45 -12.31
N GLN A 94 7.10 2.83 -11.45
CA GLN A 94 8.19 1.94 -11.86
C GLN A 94 7.71 0.57 -12.34
N ALA A 95 6.59 0.07 -11.80
CA ALA A 95 6.01 -1.22 -12.19
C ALA A 95 5.66 -1.27 -13.68
N GLU A 96 5.30 -0.14 -14.28
CA GLU A 96 5.09 -0.09 -15.73
C GLU A 96 6.37 -0.27 -16.56
N ARG A 97 7.54 -0.02 -15.97
CA ARG A 97 8.82 -0.13 -16.69
C ARG A 97 9.50 -1.48 -16.49
N SER A 98 8.91 -2.39 -15.71
CA SER A 98 9.51 -3.67 -15.34
C SER A 98 8.46 -4.77 -15.24
N ASP A 99 8.47 -5.71 -16.18
CA ASP A 99 7.55 -6.85 -16.20
C ASP A 99 7.64 -7.70 -14.93
N ALA A 100 8.85 -7.90 -14.42
CA ALA A 100 9.08 -8.63 -13.18
C ALA A 100 8.43 -7.93 -11.98
N LEU A 101 8.62 -6.61 -11.83
CA LEU A 101 8.01 -5.85 -10.75
C LEU A 101 6.48 -5.80 -10.90
N ARG A 102 5.97 -5.67 -12.13
CA ARG A 102 4.53 -5.71 -12.41
C ARG A 102 3.90 -7.04 -12.00
N ALA A 103 4.61 -8.16 -12.21
CA ALA A 103 4.16 -9.48 -11.80
C ALA A 103 4.10 -9.61 -10.27
N GLU A 104 5.13 -9.17 -9.54
CA GLU A 104 5.14 -9.15 -8.07
C GLU A 104 4.02 -8.28 -7.50
N MET A 105 3.83 -7.07 -8.04
CA MET A 105 2.75 -6.19 -7.61
C MET A 105 1.37 -6.79 -7.84
N ARG A 106 1.17 -7.49 -8.96
CA ARG A 106 -0.09 -8.19 -9.24
C ARG A 106 -0.40 -9.22 -8.15
N THR A 107 0.59 -10.02 -7.77
CA THR A 107 0.45 -11.01 -6.70
C THR A 107 0.11 -10.33 -5.38
N ILE A 108 0.85 -9.29 -4.99
CA ILE A 108 0.61 -8.57 -3.73
C ILE A 108 -0.79 -7.96 -3.68
N TYR A 109 -1.25 -7.34 -4.77
CA TYR A 109 -2.60 -6.78 -4.84
C TYR A 109 -3.69 -7.85 -4.88
N GLU A 110 -3.39 -9.04 -5.38
CA GLU A 110 -4.32 -10.16 -5.36
C GLU A 110 -4.56 -10.65 -3.94
N ASP A 111 -3.48 -10.84 -3.18
CA ASP A 111 -3.55 -11.17 -1.76
C ASP A 111 -4.30 -10.09 -0.98
N LEU A 112 -4.00 -8.81 -1.27
CA LEU A 112 -4.69 -7.68 -0.65
C LEU A 112 -6.20 -7.69 -0.93
N ARG A 113 -6.62 -8.02 -2.16
CA ARG A 113 -8.06 -8.12 -2.51
C ARG A 113 -8.76 -9.21 -1.72
N VAL A 114 -8.10 -10.35 -1.52
CA VAL A 114 -8.65 -11.45 -0.73
C VAL A 114 -8.84 -11.00 0.72
N GLU A 115 -7.82 -10.39 1.31
CA GLU A 115 -7.85 -9.96 2.71
C GLU A 115 -8.84 -8.82 2.95
N VAL A 116 -8.82 -7.78 2.10
CA VAL A 116 -9.75 -6.65 2.19
C VAL A 116 -11.18 -7.09 1.87
N GLY A 117 -11.37 -8.05 0.96
CA GLY A 117 -12.67 -8.63 0.64
C GLY A 117 -13.41 -9.18 1.87
N ARG A 118 -12.68 -9.78 2.81
CA ARG A 118 -13.26 -10.28 4.07
C ARG A 118 -13.91 -9.19 4.93
N SER A 119 -13.45 -7.94 4.81
CA SER A 119 -14.02 -6.82 5.56
C SER A 119 -15.38 -6.35 5.01
N VAL A 120 -15.60 -6.50 3.71
CA VAL A 120 -16.80 -6.02 3.00
C VAL A 120 -17.88 -7.08 2.86
N GLY A 121 -17.56 -8.35 3.13
CA GLY A 121 -18.51 -9.48 3.13
C GLY A 121 -18.17 -10.57 2.11
N ASP A 122 -18.99 -11.62 2.09
CA ASP A 122 -18.79 -12.78 1.21
C ASP A 122 -19.52 -12.61 -0.13
N GLY A 123 -19.03 -13.31 -1.17
CA GLY A 123 -19.69 -13.44 -2.47
C GLY A 123 -18.91 -12.84 -3.66
N PRO A 124 -19.44 -12.98 -4.89
CA PRO A 124 -18.75 -12.55 -6.12
C PRO A 124 -18.44 -11.06 -6.15
N GLU A 125 -19.29 -10.25 -5.52
CA GLU A 125 -19.17 -8.79 -5.43
C GLU A 125 -18.04 -8.35 -4.49
N SER A 126 -17.61 -9.22 -3.57
CA SER A 126 -16.53 -8.93 -2.60
C SER A 126 -15.23 -8.54 -3.29
N ARG A 127 -14.91 -9.15 -4.44
CA ARG A 127 -13.73 -8.79 -5.24
C ARG A 127 -13.82 -7.39 -5.84
N ALA A 128 -14.99 -7.02 -6.38
CA ALA A 128 -15.20 -5.71 -6.96
C ALA A 128 -15.17 -4.62 -5.87
N ALA A 129 -15.84 -4.87 -4.73
CA ALA A 129 -15.81 -4.00 -3.56
C ALA A 129 -14.40 -3.85 -2.99
N ALA A 130 -13.64 -4.94 -2.87
CA ALA A 130 -12.23 -4.88 -2.46
C ALA A 130 -11.38 -4.05 -3.43
N THR A 131 -11.65 -4.15 -4.73
CA THR A 131 -10.95 -3.33 -5.74
C THR A 131 -11.27 -1.85 -5.59
N VAL A 132 -12.54 -1.49 -5.34
CA VAL A 132 -12.93 -0.10 -5.06
C VAL A 132 -12.26 0.41 -3.78
N LEU A 133 -12.20 -0.42 -2.74
CA LEU A 133 -11.59 -0.04 -1.47
C LEU A 133 -10.07 0.12 -1.58
N ILE A 134 -9.38 -0.75 -2.32
CA ILE A 134 -7.94 -0.59 -2.61
C ILE A 134 -7.70 0.66 -3.46
N ALA A 135 -8.55 0.96 -4.45
CA ALA A 135 -8.44 2.20 -5.22
C ALA A 135 -8.63 3.44 -4.34
N LEU A 136 -9.52 3.37 -3.33
CA LEU A 136 -9.66 4.41 -2.32
C LEU A 136 -8.38 4.54 -1.48
N PHE A 137 -7.77 3.43 -1.03
CA PHE A 137 -6.49 3.47 -0.31
C PHE A 137 -5.41 4.15 -1.14
N ASP A 138 -5.18 3.70 -2.38
CA ASP A 138 -4.16 4.27 -3.26
C ASP A 138 -4.41 5.77 -3.53
N GLY A 139 -5.67 6.17 -3.69
CA GLY A 139 -6.04 7.58 -3.88
C GLY A 139 -5.84 8.44 -2.64
N LEU A 140 -6.15 7.91 -1.45
CA LEU A 140 -5.94 8.60 -0.17
C LEU A 140 -4.45 8.70 0.18
N ALA A 141 -3.66 7.68 -0.17
CA ALA A 141 -2.21 7.70 -0.08
C ALA A 141 -1.63 8.94 -0.79
N VAL A 142 -2.01 9.09 -2.06
CA VAL A 142 -1.53 10.17 -2.92
C VAL A 142 -2.01 11.53 -2.39
N GLN A 143 -3.27 11.64 -1.97
CA GLN A 143 -3.80 12.88 -1.40
C GLN A 143 -3.08 13.29 -0.11
N SER A 144 -2.77 12.35 0.78
CA SER A 144 -2.06 12.60 2.03
C SER A 144 -0.65 13.18 1.83
N LEU A 145 -0.02 12.91 0.67
CA LEU A 145 1.28 13.49 0.33
C LEU A 145 1.21 14.98 0.03
N PHE A 146 0.05 15.47 -0.45
CA PHE A 146 -0.20 16.86 -0.78
C PHE A 146 -0.77 17.64 0.40
N ASP A 147 -1.73 17.03 1.11
CA ASP A 147 -2.46 17.63 2.22
C ASP A 147 -2.79 16.53 3.26
N PRO A 148 -1.89 16.29 4.22
CA PRO A 148 -2.10 15.25 5.23
C PRO A 148 -3.26 15.57 6.19
N ASP A 149 -3.51 16.85 6.45
CA ASP A 149 -4.58 17.31 7.35
C ASP A 149 -5.96 17.32 6.66
N GLY A 150 -5.98 17.30 5.33
CA GLY A 150 -7.20 17.24 4.51
C GLY A 150 -7.78 15.85 4.31
N VAL A 151 -7.13 14.79 4.81
CA VAL A 151 -7.63 13.41 4.69
C VAL A 151 -8.81 13.18 5.64
N PRO A 152 -10.00 12.79 5.17
CA PRO A 152 -11.15 12.57 6.03
C PRO A 152 -10.95 11.40 6.99
N SER A 153 -11.61 11.44 8.15
CA SER A 153 -11.60 10.34 9.10
C SER A 153 -12.28 9.07 8.52
N ALA A 154 -11.95 7.90 9.08
CA ALA A 154 -12.57 6.64 8.68
C ALA A 154 -14.11 6.69 8.73
N ALA A 155 -14.68 7.32 9.77
CA ALA A 155 -16.12 7.47 9.90
C ALA A 155 -16.73 8.34 8.80
N GLU A 156 -16.06 9.44 8.42
CA GLU A 156 -16.49 10.31 7.31
C GLU A 156 -16.42 9.58 5.97
N LEU A 157 -15.36 8.80 5.73
CA LEU A 157 -15.20 7.99 4.52
C LEU A 157 -16.31 6.94 4.40
N VAL A 158 -16.64 6.23 5.48
CA VAL A 158 -17.75 5.26 5.48
C VAL A 158 -19.09 5.93 5.20
N ASN A 159 -19.32 7.12 5.76
CA ASN A 159 -20.51 7.91 5.45
C ASN A 159 -20.54 8.37 3.99
N ALA A 160 -19.40 8.77 3.42
CA ALA A 160 -19.29 9.16 2.02
C ALA A 160 -19.56 7.97 1.08
N LEU A 161 -18.99 6.79 1.36
CA LEU A 161 -19.25 5.56 0.62
C LEU A 161 -20.72 5.18 0.64
N THR A 162 -21.39 5.33 1.79
CA THR A 162 -22.84 5.09 1.92
C THR A 162 -23.64 6.02 1.00
N LYS A 163 -23.29 7.32 0.98
CA LYS A 163 -23.95 8.30 0.09
C LYS A 163 -23.72 8.00 -1.39
N LEU A 164 -22.50 7.60 -1.77
CA LEU A 164 -22.16 7.24 -3.15
C LEU A 164 -22.93 5.98 -3.60
N ALA A 165 -23.03 4.97 -2.73
CA ALA A 165 -23.79 3.76 -3.02
C ALA A 165 -25.29 4.07 -3.21
N GLN A 166 -25.86 4.95 -2.38
CA GLN A 166 -27.24 5.42 -2.53
C GLN A 166 -27.49 6.18 -3.83
N ALA A 167 -26.52 6.96 -4.31
CA ALA A 167 -26.63 7.69 -5.58
C ALA A 167 -26.48 6.80 -6.82
N ALA A 168 -25.92 5.60 -6.67
CA ALA A 168 -25.74 4.63 -7.74
C ALA A 168 -26.93 3.65 -7.89
N ALA A 169 -27.86 3.64 -6.94
CA ALA A 169 -29.07 2.80 -6.90
C ALA A 169 -30.27 3.49 -7.57
#